data_AF-A0A4R4DPX4-F1
#
_entry.id   AF-A0A4R4DPX4-F1
#
_cell.length_a   1.000
_cell.length_b   1.000
_cell.length_c   1.000
_cell.angle_alpha   90.00
_cell.angle_beta   90.00
_cell.angle_gamma   90.00
#
_symmetry.space_group_name_H-M   'P 1'
#
loop_
_entity.id
_entity.type
_entity.pdbx_description
1 polymer ?
#
loop_
_entity_poly.entity_id
_entity_poly.type
_entity_poly.pdbx_seq_one_letter_code
_entity_poly.pdbx_strand_id
1 'polypeptide(L)' 'MASEKTSAERAAAEDHGIGLIGWYVFAVLLVLGGLLLSARADDDYMGVSGLLFAAFGVLLGFRLLGRSLP' A
#
# COMPACT_ATOMS: atom_id res chain seq x y z
N MET A 1 3.86 -13.45 34.06
CA MET A 1 4.98 -12.58 33.64
C MET A 1 5.66 -13.00 32.32
N ALA A 2 6.34 -14.14 32.18
CA ALA A 2 6.97 -14.53 30.89
C ALA A 2 5.95 -14.90 29.79
N SER A 3 4.85 -15.55 30.15
CA SER A 3 3.75 -15.92 29.24
C SER A 3 2.88 -14.73 28.79
N GLU A 4 2.83 -13.65 29.57
CA GLU A 4 2.08 -12.43 29.20
C GLU A 4 2.86 -11.59 28.17
N LYS A 5 4.20 -11.52 28.31
CA LYS A 5 5.07 -10.87 27.33
C LYS A 5 4.96 -11.49 25.94
N THR A 6 4.94 -12.82 25.85
CA THR A 6 4.82 -13.54 24.57
C THR A 6 3.46 -13.36 23.91
N SER A 7 2.39 -13.20 24.69
CA SER A 7 1.05 -12.93 24.16
C SER A 7 0.92 -11.50 23.65
N ALA A 8 1.53 -10.53 24.35
CA ALA A 8 1.58 -9.13 23.92
C ALA A 8 2.45 -8.92 22.66
N GLU A 9 3.58 -9.62 22.56
CA GLU A 9 4.43 -9.59 21.35
C GLU A 9 3.73 -10.20 20.12
N ARG A 10 2.94 -11.27 20.31
CA ARG A 10 2.12 -11.83 19.23
C ARG A 10 1.00 -10.91 18.80
N ALA A 11 0.28 -10.29 19.74
CA ALA A 11 -0.77 -9.32 19.43
C ALA A 11 -0.21 -8.09 18.69
N ALA A 12 0.96 -7.59 19.10
CA ALA A 12 1.64 -6.49 18.42
C ALA A 12 2.10 -6.88 17.00
N ALA A 13 2.54 -8.12 16.79
CA ALA A 13 2.91 -8.63 15.47
C ALA A 13 1.68 -8.80 14.55
N GLU A 14 0.54 -9.23 15.09
CA GLU A 14 -0.74 -9.31 14.36
C GLU A 14 -1.28 -7.93 13.97
N ASP A 15 -1.25 -6.94 14.88
CA ASP A 15 -1.63 -5.55 14.57
C ASP A 15 -0.74 -4.94 13.49
N HIS A 16 0.57 -5.22 13.53
CA HIS A 16 1.51 -4.77 12.50
C HIS A 16 1.19 -5.39 11.13
N GLY A 17 0.77 -6.65 11.10
CA GLY A 17 0.37 -7.37 9.89
C GLY A 17 -0.93 -6.85 9.28
N ILE A 18 -1.96 -6.61 10.10
CA ILE A 18 -3.25 -6.07 9.65
C ILE A 18 -3.07 -4.65 9.11
N GLY A 19 -2.24 -3.83 9.75
CA GLY A 19 -1.86 -2.51 9.25
C GLY A 19 -1.16 -2.58 7.89
N LEU A 20 -0.22 -3.51 7.70
CA LEU A 20 0.51 -3.66 6.44
C LEU A 20 -0.37 -4.11 5.27
N ILE A 21 -1.33 -5.02 5.52
CA ILE A 21 -2.27 -5.47 4.49
C ILE A 21 -3.12 -4.30 3.99
N GLY A 22 -3.61 -3.44 4.90
CA GLY A 22 -4.34 -2.23 4.52
C GLY A 22 -3.52 -1.32 3.59
N TRP A 23 -2.24 -1.14 3.87
CA TRP A 23 -1.33 -0.37 3.02
C TRP A 23 -1.09 -1.00 1.64
N TYR A 24 -0.97 -2.33 1.56
CA TYR A 24 -0.89 -3.03 0.27
C TYR A 24 -2.16 -2.87 -0.55
N VAL A 25 -3.33 -3.02 0.06
CA VAL A 25 -4.62 -2.80 -0.60
C VAL A 25 -4.72 -1.36 -1.12
N PHE A 26 -4.33 -0.39 -0.30
CA PHE A 26 -4.30 1.02 -0.72
C PHE A 26 -3.36 1.26 -1.91
N ALA A 27 -2.16 0.67 -1.89
CA ALA A 27 -1.22 0.76 -3.00
C ALA A 27 -1.81 0.20 -4.31
N VAL A 28 -2.48 -0.96 -4.24
CA VAL A 28 -3.16 -1.56 -5.41
C VAL A 28 -4.30 -0.68 -5.92
N LEU A 29 -5.11 -0.11 -5.02
CA LEU A 29 -6.18 0.81 -5.39
C LEU A 29 -5.66 2.08 -6.06
N LEU A 30 -4.52 2.59 -5.61
CA LEU A 30 -3.82 3.72 -6.25
C LEU A 30 -3.37 3.38 -7.67
N VAL A 31 -2.80 2.19 -7.88
CA VAL A 31 -2.37 1.74 -9.20
C VAL A 31 -3.57 1.60 -10.13
N LEU A 32 -4.57 0.82 -9.74
CA LEU A 32 -5.74 0.55 -10.57
C LEU A 32 -6.57 1.82 -10.81
N GLY A 33 -6.78 2.62 -9.77
CA GLY A 33 -7.50 3.89 -9.86
C GLY A 33 -6.78 4.90 -10.73
N GLY A 34 -5.45 5.03 -10.57
CA GLY A 34 -4.63 5.91 -11.40
C GLY A 34 -4.63 5.50 -12.88
N LEU A 35 -4.49 4.20 -13.17
CA LEU A 35 -4.56 3.67 -14.54
C LEU A 35 -5.95 3.86 -15.15
N LEU A 36 -7.02 3.61 -14.38
CA LEU A 36 -8.39 3.81 -14.84
C LEU A 36 -8.68 5.29 -15.11
N LEU A 37 -8.22 6.19 -14.23
CA LEU A 37 -8.34 7.63 -14.40
C LEU A 37 -7.60 8.10 -15.66
N SER A 38 -6.37 7.62 -15.86
CA SER A 38 -5.58 7.95 -17.04
C SER A 38 -6.23 7.43 -18.33
N ALA A 39 -6.77 6.21 -18.32
CA ALA A 39 -7.45 5.61 -19.46
C ALA A 39 -8.79 6.27 -19.80
N ARG A 40 -9.39 7.01 -18.86
CA ARG A 40 -10.65 7.76 -19.03
C ARG A 40 -10.43 9.27 -19.05
N ALA A 41 -9.20 9.72 -19.24
CA ALA A 41 -8.88 11.13 -19.27
C ALA A 41 -9.40 11.78 -20.55
N ASP A 42 -10.20 12.84 -20.38
CA ASP A 42 -10.64 13.72 -21.49
C ASP A 42 -9.59 14.80 -21.82
N ASP A 43 -8.60 15.00 -20.95
CA ASP A 43 -7.49 15.94 -21.15
C ASP A 43 -6.14 15.36 -20.67
N ASP A 44 -5.06 15.96 -21.18
CA ASP A 44 -3.69 15.53 -20.88
C ASP A 44 -3.35 15.67 -19.38
N TYR A 45 -3.96 16.63 -18.68
CA TYR A 45 -3.70 16.86 -17.27
C TYR A 45 -4.24 15.72 -16.40
N MET A 46 -5.47 15.27 -16.66
CA MET A 46 -6.07 14.08 -16.06
C MET A 46 -5.27 12.82 -16.41
N GLY A 47 -4.83 12.72 -17.67
CA GLY A 47 -4.01 11.60 -18.14
C GLY A 47 -2.73 11.45 -17.34
N VAL A 48 -1.97 12.55 -17.22
CA VAL A 48 -0.73 12.63 -16.45
C VAL A 48 -0.97 12.42 -14.95
N SER A 49 -2.04 13.02 -14.40
CA SER A 49 -2.40 12.85 -12.99
C SER A 49 -2.70 11.40 -12.64
N GLY A 50 -3.43 10.67 -13.50
CA GLY A 50 -3.68 9.24 -13.35
C GLY A 50 -2.38 8.42 -13.38
N LEU A 51 -1.46 8.72 -14.31
CA LEU A 51 -0.15 8.07 -14.37
C LEU A 51 0.69 8.33 -13.12
N LEU A 52 0.66 9.55 -12.56
CA LEU A 52 1.35 9.90 -11.33
C LEU A 52 0.79 9.13 -10.13
N PHE A 53 -0.53 9.00 -10.03
CA PHE A 53 -1.16 8.16 -9.01
C PHE A 53 -0.75 6.69 -9.14
N ALA A 54 -0.72 6.17 -10.38
CA ALA A 54 -0.29 4.81 -10.61
C ALA A 54 1.18 4.59 -10.24
N ALA A 55 2.07 5.50 -10.65
CA ALA A 55 3.48 5.46 -10.29
C ALA A 55 3.69 5.53 -8.77
N PHE A 56 2.94 6.38 -8.07
CA PHE A 56 2.99 6.47 -6.62
C PHE A 56 2.54 5.17 -5.93
N GLY A 57 1.45 4.55 -6.40
CA GLY A 57 1.00 3.25 -5.90
C GLY A 57 2.07 2.16 -6.06
N VAL A 58 2.75 2.11 -7.21
CA VAL A 58 3.86 1.18 -7.45
C VAL A 58 5.03 1.44 -6.50
N LEU A 59 5.46 2.69 -6.34
CA LEU A 59 6.56 3.05 -5.44
C LEU A 59 6.22 2.74 -3.98
N LEU A 60 4.98 3.00 -3.56
CA LEU A 60 4.49 2.64 -2.24
C LEU A 60 4.51 1.11 -2.05
N GLY A 61 4.07 0.34 -3.04
CA GLY A 61 4.15 -1.12 -3.03
C GLY A 61 5.57 -1.63 -2.85
N PHE A 62 6.54 -1.08 -3.60
CA PHE A 62 7.96 -1.42 -3.44
C PHE A 62 8.51 -1.02 -2.06
N ARG A 63 8.12 0.14 -1.55
CA ARG A 63 8.50 0.62 -0.21
C ARG A 63 8.01 -0.33 0.87
N LEU A 64 6.78 -0.83 0.76
CA LEU A 64 6.20 -1.80 1.68
C LEU A 64 6.91 -3.16 1.55
N LEU A 65 7.22 -3.57 0.32
CA LEU A 65 7.95 -4.82 0.06
C LEU A 65 9.33 -4.82 0.72
N GLY A 66 10.07 -3.72 0.58
CA GLY A 66 11.37 -3.53 1.25
C GLY A 66 11.28 -3.44 2.76
N ARG A 67 10.11 -3.11 3.33
CA ARG A 67 9.86 -3.14 4.78
C ARG A 67 9.46 -4.54 5.27
N SER A 68 8.91 -5.38 4.40
CA SER A 68 8.56 -6.78 4.71
C SER A 68 9.71 -7.77 4.50
N LEU A 69 10.77 -7.35 3.81
CA LEU A 69 12.01 -8.12 3.70
C LEU A 69 12.89 -7.85 4.93
N PRO A 70 13.49 -8.90 5.53
CA PRO A 70 14.36 -8.79 6.70
C PRO A 70 15.69 -8.07 6.42
#